data_AF-A0A3C1X5A0-F1
#
_entry.id   AF-A0A3C1X5A0-F1
#
_cell.length_a   1.000
_cell.length_b   1.000
_cell.length_c   1.000
_cell.angle_alpha   90.00
_cell.angle_beta   90.00
_cell.angle_gamma   90.00
#
_symmetry.space_group_name_H-M   'P 1'
#
loop_
_entity.id
_entity.type
_entity.pdbx_description
1 polymer ?
#
loop_
_entity_poly.entity_id
_entity_poly.type
_entity_poly.pdbx_seq_one_letter_code
_entity_poly.pdbx_strand_id
1 'polypeptide(L)'
;MSDSTQQLDSASSDDPDRLPRVLGLFDATMIVVGSIIGSGIFLKVSSVDSKLAQYGFAAIMGTWLFVGLVTLCGALALAELGAMFPQAGGPYLYIRESFGRLPAFLWGWSEFWVVRTGSVGALSCATVVYFNELVALSATSQTLLALAIVVGLSAANYRSTRIGAGIQSLATVSKVLFLAGLIVLPFLRGTVSATNLQPMLQLPDDGVAWTAFFRALGAAMVAVLWPYDGWINLGPVAEDIREPMKNVPRAMAIGLGLVVLVYMGANLAYHCVLPMSHLAQSETVAADVFAVMFGPVGATVAAIGVMISTFGATNSNMITGPRIYLAIARDGLVPQWLQRIHPRYRTPANTIVLQAVWTIFLVVLFSVWDPNAPEELVRPPEAVAIEAAAAESGGETANAAGVEGEAGGSHSQG
;
A
#
# COMPACT_ATOMS: atom_id res chain seq x y z
N MET A 1 0.17 6.48 51.31
CA MET A 1 -0.13 6.75 49.88
C MET A 1 0.59 5.81 48.91
N SER A 2 1.48 4.91 49.36
CA SER A 2 2.15 3.91 48.49
C SER A 2 1.49 2.52 48.48
N ASP A 3 0.58 2.21 49.41
CA ASP A 3 -0.06 0.88 49.48
C ASP A 3 -1.29 0.73 48.56
N SER A 4 -2.00 1.82 48.29
CA SER A 4 -3.21 1.79 47.44
C SER A 4 -2.91 1.63 45.95
N THR A 5 -1.65 1.80 45.53
CA THR A 5 -1.22 1.57 44.13
C THR A 5 -0.78 0.13 43.89
N GLN A 6 -0.28 -0.59 44.91
CA GLN A 6 0.07 -2.00 44.80
C GLN A 6 -1.15 -2.94 44.86
N GLN A 7 -2.23 -2.54 45.53
CA GLN A 7 -3.46 -3.35 45.62
C GLN A 7 -4.31 -3.35 44.32
N LEU A 8 -4.09 -2.39 43.41
CA LEU A 8 -4.78 -2.36 42.11
C LEU A 8 -4.11 -3.24 41.05
N ASP A 9 -2.80 -3.54 41.20
CA ASP A 9 -2.08 -4.39 40.26
C ASP A 9 -2.23 -5.89 40.58
N SER A 10 -2.44 -6.27 41.85
CA SER A 10 -2.57 -7.68 42.24
C SER A 10 -3.97 -8.29 42.07
N ALA A 11 -5.00 -7.50 41.73
CA ALA A 11 -6.39 -7.94 41.64
C ALA A 11 -6.91 -8.13 40.20
N SER A 12 -6.07 -8.00 39.18
CA SER A 12 -6.52 -7.90 37.77
C SER A 12 -6.22 -9.12 36.88
N SER A 13 -5.67 -10.21 37.41
CA SER A 13 -5.26 -11.37 36.62
C SER A 13 -6.34 -12.45 36.39
N ASP A 14 -7.50 -12.37 37.05
CA ASP A 14 -8.52 -13.43 37.05
C ASP A 14 -9.85 -13.04 36.39
N ASP A 15 -9.88 -11.99 35.56
CA ASP A 15 -11.06 -11.72 34.71
C ASP A 15 -11.00 -12.66 33.48
N PRO A 16 -11.89 -13.68 33.38
CA PRO A 16 -11.88 -14.63 32.27
C PRO A 16 -12.17 -13.99 30.91
N ASP A 17 -12.66 -12.74 30.89
CA ASP A 17 -12.92 -11.97 29.66
C ASP A 17 -11.72 -11.10 29.21
N ARG A 18 -10.60 -11.05 29.97
CA ARG A 18 -9.40 -10.29 29.58
C ARG A 18 -8.31 -11.15 28.95
N LEU A 19 -7.79 -10.70 27.81
CA LEU A 19 -6.66 -11.34 27.14
C LEU A 19 -5.37 -11.22 27.98
N PRO A 20 -4.53 -12.26 28.03
CA PRO A 20 -3.29 -12.23 28.81
C PRO A 20 -2.27 -11.25 28.20
N ARG A 21 -1.74 -10.33 29.03
CA ARG A 21 -0.71 -9.35 28.65
C ARG A 21 0.67 -10.01 28.46
N VAL A 22 0.92 -10.56 27.28
CA VAL A 22 2.12 -11.34 26.97
C VAL A 22 3.18 -10.58 26.19
N LEU A 23 2.82 -9.49 25.49
CA LEU A 23 3.71 -8.78 24.56
C LEU A 23 4.51 -7.68 25.29
N GLY A 24 5.83 -7.70 25.13
CA GLY A 24 6.72 -6.65 25.63
C GLY A 24 6.88 -5.47 24.66
N LEU A 25 7.71 -4.50 25.04
CA LEU A 25 8.06 -3.36 24.18
C LEU A 25 8.68 -3.80 22.86
N PHE A 26 9.61 -4.78 22.90
CA PHE A 26 10.25 -5.30 21.69
C PHE A 26 9.24 -5.91 20.73
N ASP A 27 8.31 -6.72 21.24
CA ASP A 27 7.26 -7.34 20.42
C ASP A 27 6.35 -6.28 19.79
N ALA A 28 5.93 -5.29 20.59
CA ALA A 28 5.13 -4.16 20.12
C ALA A 28 5.86 -3.35 19.03
N THR A 29 7.14 -3.05 19.21
CA THR A 29 7.96 -2.36 18.19
C THR A 29 8.08 -3.20 16.92
N MET A 30 8.31 -4.51 17.02
CA MET A 30 8.36 -5.40 15.87
C MET A 30 7.01 -5.54 15.16
N ILE A 31 5.90 -5.44 15.88
CA ILE A 31 4.57 -5.38 15.29
C ILE A 31 4.40 -4.10 14.47
N VAL A 32 4.83 -2.93 14.99
CA VAL A 32 4.80 -1.66 14.24
C VAL A 32 5.65 -1.75 12.98
N VAL A 33 6.93 -2.10 13.14
CA VAL A 33 7.89 -2.21 12.01
C VAL A 33 7.42 -3.21 10.98
N GLY A 34 7.00 -4.40 11.41
CA GLY A 34 6.52 -5.47 10.55
C GLY A 34 5.16 -5.18 9.90
N SER A 35 4.36 -4.28 10.46
CA SER A 35 3.09 -3.86 9.85
C SER A 35 3.28 -2.79 8.78
N ILE A 36 4.25 -1.89 8.97
CA ILE A 36 4.50 -0.78 8.05
C ILE A 36 5.34 -1.21 6.86
N ILE A 37 6.41 -1.97 7.12
CA ILE A 37 7.27 -2.47 6.05
C ILE A 37 6.45 -3.45 5.19
N GLY A 38 6.06 -3.02 4.00
CA GLY A 38 5.24 -3.81 3.08
C GLY A 38 5.70 -3.63 1.63
N SER A 39 4.75 -3.49 0.71
CA SER A 39 5.04 -3.26 -0.71
C SER A 39 5.56 -1.86 -1.02
N GLY A 40 5.24 -0.88 -0.17
CA GLY A 40 5.43 0.54 -0.46
C GLY A 40 6.87 0.91 -0.79
N ILE A 41 7.83 0.44 0.01
CA ILE A 41 9.26 0.75 -0.19
C ILE A 41 9.86 0.10 -1.45
N PHE A 42 9.17 -0.86 -2.06
CA PHE A 42 9.64 -1.55 -3.25
C PHE A 42 8.97 -0.99 -4.52
N LEU A 43 7.67 -0.67 -4.44
CA LEU A 43 6.89 -0.24 -5.60
C LEU A 43 6.70 1.28 -5.71
N LYS A 44 6.61 2.00 -4.59
CA LYS A 44 6.29 3.44 -4.61
C LYS A 44 7.48 4.32 -4.91
N VAL A 45 8.70 3.78 -4.88
CA VAL A 45 9.92 4.49 -5.32
C VAL A 45 9.75 4.98 -6.76
N SER A 46 9.44 4.08 -7.70
CA SER A 46 9.17 4.45 -9.11
C SER A 46 8.05 5.50 -9.25
N SER A 47 6.98 5.40 -8.46
CA SER A 47 5.91 6.41 -8.44
C SER A 47 6.37 7.79 -7.93
N VAL A 48 7.32 7.85 -7.00
CA VAL A 48 7.88 9.11 -6.49
C VAL A 48 8.86 9.68 -7.51
N ASP A 49 9.76 8.85 -8.02
CA ASP A 49 10.80 9.23 -8.96
C ASP A 49 10.20 9.72 -10.29
N SER A 50 9.17 9.07 -10.81
CA SER A 50 8.43 9.53 -12.00
C SER A 50 7.82 10.92 -11.87
N LYS A 51 7.60 11.40 -10.63
CA LYS A 51 7.05 12.73 -10.36
C LYS A 51 8.15 13.75 -10.03
N LEU A 52 9.22 13.31 -9.36
CA LEU A 52 10.18 14.21 -8.73
C LEU A 52 11.61 14.14 -9.29
N ALA A 53 11.95 13.18 -10.16
CA ALA A 53 13.30 13.06 -10.72
C ALA A 53 13.80 14.35 -11.38
N GLN A 54 12.91 15.08 -12.07
CA GLN A 54 13.23 16.37 -12.70
C GLN A 54 13.59 17.49 -11.71
N TYR A 55 13.19 17.37 -10.44
CA TYR A 55 13.50 18.32 -9.37
C TYR A 55 14.70 17.88 -8.51
N GLY A 56 15.25 16.70 -8.80
CA GLY A 56 16.47 16.17 -8.19
C GLY A 56 16.27 15.30 -6.95
N PHE A 57 17.34 14.63 -6.55
CA PHE A 57 17.35 13.64 -5.47
C PHE A 57 16.92 14.22 -4.12
N ALA A 58 17.25 15.48 -3.83
CA ALA A 58 16.86 16.14 -2.60
C ALA A 58 15.33 16.32 -2.49
N ALA A 59 14.61 16.51 -3.61
CA ALA A 59 13.15 16.60 -3.60
C ALA A 59 12.52 15.23 -3.28
N ILE A 60 13.04 14.15 -3.86
CA ILE A 60 12.64 12.77 -3.55
C ILE A 60 12.87 12.49 -2.06
N MET A 61 14.09 12.73 -1.58
CA MET A 61 14.44 12.41 -0.20
C MET A 61 13.74 13.29 0.84
N GLY A 62 13.59 14.58 0.54
CA GLY A 62 12.81 15.50 1.35
C GLY A 62 11.35 15.04 1.47
N THR A 63 10.76 14.48 0.41
CA THR A 63 9.38 13.97 0.44
C THR A 63 9.26 12.74 1.36
N TRP A 64 10.15 11.76 1.24
CA TRP A 64 10.16 10.57 2.11
C TRP A 64 10.36 10.92 3.58
N LEU A 65 11.26 11.87 3.86
CA LEU A 65 11.52 12.34 5.22
C LEU A 65 10.33 13.13 5.76
N PHE A 66 9.81 14.09 4.99
CA PHE A 66 8.70 14.95 5.42
C PHE A 66 7.44 14.13 5.75
N VAL A 67 7.03 13.23 4.86
CA VAL A 67 5.87 12.37 5.10
C VAL A 67 6.12 11.42 6.28
N GLY A 68 7.34 10.91 6.43
CA GLY A 68 7.73 10.10 7.59
C GLY A 68 7.57 10.86 8.91
N LEU A 69 8.04 12.11 8.97
CA LEU A 69 7.90 12.97 10.15
C LEU A 69 6.43 13.33 10.45
N VAL A 70 5.65 13.65 9.41
CA VAL A 70 4.20 13.90 9.56
C VAL A 70 3.49 12.66 10.11
N THR A 71 3.83 11.47 9.60
CA THR A 71 3.29 10.21 10.10
C THR A 71 3.69 9.98 11.55
N LEU A 72 4.91 10.33 11.94
CA LEU A 72 5.38 10.20 13.32
C LEU A 72 4.64 11.11 14.29
N CYS A 73 4.39 12.35 13.91
CA CYS A 73 3.54 13.23 14.70
C CYS A 73 2.13 12.65 14.87
N GLY A 74 1.52 12.13 13.79
CA GLY A 74 0.19 11.51 13.84
C GLY A 74 0.15 10.24 14.69
N ALA A 75 1.15 9.37 14.56
CA ALA A 75 1.27 8.13 15.32
C ALA A 75 1.45 8.40 16.81
N LEU A 76 2.27 9.39 17.19
CA LEU A 76 2.45 9.78 18.59
C LEU A 76 1.18 10.38 19.20
N ALA A 77 0.45 11.22 18.45
CA ALA A 77 -0.83 11.75 18.90
C ALA A 77 -1.86 10.64 19.14
N LEU A 78 -1.94 9.62 18.26
CA LEU A 78 -2.79 8.45 18.50
C LEU A 78 -2.26 7.53 19.59
N ALA A 79 -0.95 7.53 19.87
CA ALA A 79 -0.37 6.69 20.89
C ALA A 79 -0.83 7.08 22.31
N GLU A 80 -1.06 8.37 22.54
CA GLU A 80 -1.65 8.85 23.80
C GLU A 80 -3.06 8.29 23.99
N LEU A 81 -3.87 8.27 22.93
CA LEU A 81 -5.20 7.63 22.95
C LEU A 81 -5.09 6.12 23.16
N GLY A 82 -4.10 5.45 22.55
CA GLY A 82 -3.85 4.02 22.78
C GLY A 82 -3.37 3.68 24.18
N ALA A 83 -2.67 4.62 24.84
CA ALA A 83 -2.32 4.52 26.25
C ALA A 83 -3.55 4.73 27.16
N MET A 84 -4.41 5.71 26.84
CA MET A 84 -5.62 6.02 27.60
C MET A 84 -6.71 4.95 27.48
N PHE A 85 -6.87 4.38 26.29
CA PHE A 85 -7.85 3.33 25.97
C PHE A 85 -7.13 2.06 25.53
N PRO A 86 -6.51 1.31 26.46
CA PRO A 86 -5.72 0.11 26.16
C PRO A 86 -6.60 -1.10 25.79
N GLN A 87 -7.81 -0.87 25.30
CA GLN A 87 -8.81 -1.87 24.97
C GLN A 87 -8.74 -2.24 23.48
N ALA A 88 -9.23 -3.43 23.13
CA ALA A 88 -9.25 -3.93 21.78
C ALA A 88 -10.30 -3.15 20.98
N GLY A 89 -9.82 -2.34 20.04
CA GLY A 89 -10.68 -1.52 19.20
C GLY A 89 -9.90 -0.46 18.42
N GLY A 90 -8.72 -0.06 18.91
CA GLY A 90 -7.84 0.87 18.21
C GLY A 90 -8.58 2.15 17.79
N PRO A 91 -8.39 2.66 16.56
CA PRO A 91 -9.01 3.91 16.11
C PRO A 91 -10.53 3.91 16.16
N TYR A 92 -11.17 2.77 15.90
CA TYR A 92 -12.64 2.67 16.00
C TYR A 92 -13.12 3.06 17.39
N LEU A 93 -12.47 2.52 18.43
CA LEU A 93 -12.78 2.82 19.82
C LEU A 93 -12.50 4.29 20.14
N TYR A 94 -11.36 4.82 19.69
CA TYR A 94 -10.97 6.21 19.97
C TYR A 94 -11.99 7.20 19.37
N ILE A 95 -12.43 6.94 18.14
CA ILE A 95 -13.44 7.76 17.46
C ILE A 95 -14.80 7.60 18.14
N ARG A 96 -15.16 6.38 18.56
CA ARG A 96 -16.42 6.10 19.26
C ARG A 96 -16.52 6.87 20.56
N GLU A 97 -15.45 6.90 21.35
CA GLU A 97 -15.42 7.61 22.63
C GLU A 97 -15.36 9.12 22.45
N SER A 98 -14.70 9.61 21.38
CA SER A 98 -14.53 11.05 21.14
C SER A 98 -15.74 11.70 20.47
N PHE A 99 -16.37 11.01 19.51
CA PHE A 99 -17.39 11.59 18.61
C PHE A 99 -18.68 10.78 18.54
N GLY A 100 -18.76 9.67 19.29
CA GLY A 100 -19.93 8.80 19.31
C GLY A 100 -19.97 7.74 18.21
N ARG A 101 -21.09 7.01 18.16
CA ARG A 101 -21.23 5.77 17.37
C ARG A 101 -21.25 6.00 15.87
N LEU A 102 -21.86 7.08 15.38
CA LEU A 102 -22.00 7.33 13.94
C LEU A 102 -20.64 7.62 13.27
N PRO A 103 -19.79 8.55 13.77
CA PRO A 103 -18.46 8.76 13.19
C PRO A 103 -17.58 7.50 13.25
N ALA A 104 -17.66 6.74 14.35
CA ALA A 104 -16.93 5.48 14.48
C ALA A 104 -17.39 4.44 13.46
N PHE A 105 -18.70 4.32 13.24
CA PHE A 105 -19.26 3.48 12.19
C PHE A 105 -18.79 3.91 10.80
N LEU A 106 -18.79 5.21 10.48
CA LEU A 106 -18.34 5.71 9.18
C LEU A 106 -16.85 5.44 8.94
N TRP A 107 -16.02 5.53 9.97
CA TRP A 107 -14.62 5.10 9.89
C TRP A 107 -14.50 3.59 9.65
N GLY A 108 -15.26 2.78 10.38
CA GLY A 108 -15.30 1.33 10.17
C GLY A 108 -15.83 0.92 8.79
N TRP A 109 -16.78 1.69 8.26
CA TRP A 109 -17.35 1.55 6.93
C TRP A 109 -16.29 1.85 5.87
N SER A 110 -15.55 2.96 5.98
CA SER A 110 -14.48 3.28 5.02
C SER A 110 -13.33 2.27 5.09
N GLU A 111 -12.99 1.81 6.30
CA GLU A 111 -12.01 0.75 6.52
C GLU A 111 -12.38 -0.57 5.82
N PHE A 112 -13.67 -0.94 5.84
CA PHE A 112 -14.13 -2.15 5.18
C PHE A 112 -14.20 -1.99 3.65
N TRP A 113 -14.96 -1.00 3.16
CA TRP A 113 -15.33 -0.90 1.75
C TRP A 113 -14.20 -0.39 0.87
N VAL A 114 -13.28 0.41 1.44
CA VAL A 114 -12.25 1.13 0.67
C VAL A 114 -10.85 0.72 1.11
N VAL A 115 -10.50 0.94 2.38
CA VAL A 115 -9.09 0.93 2.80
C VAL A 115 -8.52 -0.49 2.86
N ARG A 116 -9.04 -1.38 3.71
CA ARG A 116 -8.39 -2.69 3.94
C ARG A 116 -8.58 -3.67 2.81
N THR A 117 -9.78 -3.77 2.28
CA THR A 117 -10.09 -4.69 1.17
C THR A 117 -9.36 -4.26 -0.10
N GLY A 118 -9.33 -2.94 -0.39
CA GLY A 118 -8.47 -2.37 -1.42
C GLY A 118 -7.00 -2.66 -1.18
N SER A 119 -6.54 -2.54 0.08
CA SER A 119 -5.14 -2.82 0.45
C SER A 119 -4.75 -4.29 0.28
N VAL A 120 -5.59 -5.23 0.69
CA VAL A 120 -5.36 -6.67 0.46
C VAL A 120 -5.28 -6.96 -1.03
N GLY A 121 -6.19 -6.38 -1.83
CA GLY A 121 -6.16 -6.50 -3.29
C GLY A 121 -4.85 -5.98 -3.88
N ALA A 122 -4.49 -4.73 -3.58
CA ALA A 122 -3.26 -4.10 -4.06
C ALA A 122 -1.99 -4.85 -3.63
N LEU A 123 -1.92 -5.36 -2.39
CA LEU A 123 -0.78 -6.12 -1.88
C LEU A 123 -0.67 -7.51 -2.52
N SER A 124 -1.81 -8.15 -2.83
CA SER A 124 -1.81 -9.40 -3.57
C SER A 124 -1.29 -9.20 -5.00
N CYS A 125 -1.72 -8.16 -5.71
CA CYS A 125 -1.18 -7.79 -7.02
C CYS A 125 0.30 -7.41 -6.94
N ALA A 126 0.73 -6.69 -5.91
CA ALA A 126 2.14 -6.38 -5.68
C ALA A 126 3.01 -7.64 -5.53
N THR A 127 2.47 -8.71 -4.93
CA THR A 127 3.15 -10.01 -4.88
C THR A 127 3.30 -10.62 -6.27
N VAL A 128 2.26 -10.49 -7.10
CA VAL A 128 2.24 -11.00 -8.47
C VAL A 128 3.18 -10.24 -9.40
N VAL A 129 3.32 -8.91 -9.25
CA VAL A 129 4.28 -8.11 -10.03
C VAL A 129 5.70 -8.67 -9.91
N TYR A 130 6.15 -8.98 -8.69
CA TYR A 130 7.47 -9.59 -8.50
C TYR A 130 7.52 -11.08 -8.85
N PHE A 131 6.41 -11.81 -8.76
CA PHE A 131 6.34 -13.17 -9.30
C PHE A 131 6.55 -13.18 -10.82
N ASN A 132 6.06 -12.16 -11.52
CA ASN A 132 6.19 -12.02 -12.97
C ASN A 132 7.65 -11.93 -13.44
N GLU A 133 8.56 -11.46 -12.58
CA GLU A 133 10.01 -11.47 -12.85
C GLU A 133 10.62 -12.86 -12.83
N LEU A 134 9.97 -13.82 -12.15
CA LEU A 134 10.42 -15.20 -12.10
C LEU A 134 9.86 -15.98 -13.28
N VAL A 135 8.58 -15.76 -13.57
CA VAL A 135 7.83 -16.46 -14.62
C VAL A 135 6.88 -15.44 -15.25
N ALA A 136 7.09 -15.14 -16.53
CA ALA A 136 6.21 -14.26 -17.27
C ALA A 136 4.78 -14.84 -17.33
N LEU A 137 3.81 -14.08 -16.83
CA LEU A 137 2.40 -14.43 -16.76
C LEU A 137 1.58 -13.49 -17.64
N SER A 138 0.58 -14.05 -18.32
CA SER A 138 -0.46 -13.25 -18.97
C SER A 138 -1.24 -12.42 -17.94
N ALA A 139 -1.88 -11.32 -18.35
CA ALA A 139 -2.70 -10.49 -17.47
C ALA A 139 -3.76 -11.31 -16.71
N THR A 140 -4.44 -12.24 -17.41
CA THR A 140 -5.41 -13.15 -16.77
C THR A 140 -4.75 -14.05 -15.73
N SER A 141 -3.58 -14.61 -16.03
CA SER A 141 -2.83 -15.45 -15.09
C SER A 141 -2.37 -14.65 -13.86
N GLN A 142 -2.00 -13.39 -14.03
CA GLN A 142 -1.65 -12.49 -12.93
C GLN A 142 -2.85 -12.25 -12.01
N THR A 143 -4.02 -11.92 -12.57
CA THR A 143 -5.27 -11.78 -11.80
C THR A 143 -5.62 -13.06 -11.06
N LEU A 144 -5.56 -14.22 -11.73
CA LEU A 144 -5.86 -15.51 -11.10
C LEU A 144 -4.90 -15.82 -9.95
N LEU A 145 -3.61 -15.49 -10.08
CA LEU A 145 -2.64 -15.67 -9.01
C LEU A 145 -2.92 -14.74 -7.83
N ALA A 146 -3.27 -13.47 -8.07
CA ALA A 146 -3.66 -12.53 -7.01
C ALA A 146 -4.89 -13.04 -6.24
N LEU A 147 -5.91 -13.51 -6.96
CA LEU A 147 -7.09 -14.15 -6.36
C LEU A 147 -6.74 -15.41 -5.57
N ALA A 148 -5.84 -16.25 -6.09
CA ALA A 148 -5.38 -17.45 -5.39
C ALA A 148 -4.66 -17.10 -4.07
N ILE A 149 -3.86 -16.03 -4.04
CA ILE A 149 -3.23 -15.52 -2.81
C ILE A 149 -4.29 -15.11 -1.79
N VAL A 150 -5.29 -14.31 -2.20
CA VAL A 150 -6.38 -13.85 -1.33
C VAL A 150 -7.18 -15.04 -0.79
N VAL A 151 -7.54 -16.01 -1.63
CA VAL A 151 -8.29 -17.21 -1.21
C VAL A 151 -7.45 -18.08 -0.28
N GLY A 152 -6.18 -18.32 -0.61
CA GLY A 152 -5.28 -19.15 0.18
C GLY A 152 -5.03 -18.60 1.58
N LEU A 153 -4.72 -17.29 1.67
CA LEU A 153 -4.54 -16.61 2.96
C LEU A 153 -5.86 -16.54 3.75
N SER A 154 -7.00 -16.34 3.06
CA SER A 154 -8.32 -16.35 3.71
C SER A 154 -8.61 -17.71 4.33
N ALA A 155 -8.36 -18.78 3.60
CA ALA A 155 -8.56 -20.15 4.06
C ALA A 155 -7.65 -20.50 5.24
N ALA A 156 -6.37 -20.08 5.20
CA ALA A 156 -5.43 -20.26 6.30
C ALA A 156 -5.93 -19.55 7.58
N ASN A 157 -6.31 -18.27 7.46
CA ASN A 157 -6.80 -17.45 8.57
C ASN A 157 -8.17 -17.91 9.09
N TYR A 158 -9.04 -18.42 8.20
CA TYR A 158 -10.32 -19.03 8.57
C TYR A 158 -10.11 -20.25 9.46
N ARG A 159 -9.17 -21.14 9.07
CA ARG A 159 -8.90 -22.41 9.77
C ARG A 159 -8.14 -22.21 11.08
N SER A 160 -7.18 -21.29 11.13
CA SER A 160 -6.44 -20.98 12.34
C SER A 160 -5.74 -19.62 12.27
N THR A 161 -6.06 -18.75 13.22
CA THR A 161 -5.33 -17.49 13.44
C THR A 161 -3.85 -17.73 13.79
N ARG A 162 -3.49 -18.90 14.35
CA ARG A 162 -2.10 -19.26 14.67
C ARG A 162 -1.27 -19.53 13.42
N ILE A 163 -1.86 -20.16 12.40
CA ILE A 163 -1.19 -20.37 11.10
C ILE A 163 -0.90 -19.01 10.46
N GLY A 164 -1.91 -18.13 10.42
CA GLY A 164 -1.75 -16.77 9.92
C GLY A 164 -0.66 -15.99 10.65
N ALA A 165 -0.64 -16.05 11.99
CA ALA A 165 0.41 -15.41 12.78
C ALA A 165 1.81 -15.96 12.46
N GLY A 166 1.96 -17.29 12.28
CA GLY A 166 3.23 -17.89 11.89
C GLY A 166 3.73 -17.43 10.52
N ILE A 167 2.84 -17.37 9.52
CA ILE A 167 3.15 -16.82 8.18
C ILE A 167 3.62 -15.36 8.30
N GLN A 168 2.91 -14.55 9.09
CA GLN A 168 3.25 -13.15 9.32
C GLN A 168 4.64 -12.98 9.95
N SER A 169 4.94 -13.75 11.00
CA SER A 169 6.22 -13.68 11.71
C SER A 169 7.38 -14.06 10.80
N LEU A 170 7.25 -15.15 10.05
CA LEU A 170 8.27 -15.58 9.09
C LEU A 170 8.52 -14.51 8.01
N ALA A 171 7.44 -13.97 7.44
CA ALA A 171 7.55 -12.91 6.44
C ALA A 171 8.19 -11.64 7.01
N THR A 172 7.94 -11.33 8.28
CA THR A 172 8.51 -10.17 8.97
C THR A 172 10.02 -10.30 9.17
N VAL A 173 10.49 -11.44 9.67
CA VAL A 173 11.93 -11.69 9.80
C VAL A 173 12.62 -11.65 8.44
N SER A 174 12.02 -12.30 7.44
CA SER A 174 12.57 -12.38 6.08
C SER A 174 12.71 -11.01 5.43
N LYS A 175 11.67 -10.17 5.49
CA LYS A 175 11.70 -8.84 4.87
C LYS A 175 12.64 -7.85 5.57
N VAL A 176 12.80 -7.96 6.90
CA VAL A 176 13.76 -7.13 7.65
C VAL A 176 15.20 -7.49 7.23
N LEU A 177 15.52 -8.79 7.15
CA LEU A 177 16.82 -9.26 6.69
C LEU A 177 17.08 -8.84 5.24
N PHE A 178 16.07 -8.97 4.36
CA PHE A 178 16.17 -8.56 2.98
C PHE A 178 16.46 -7.05 2.84
N LEU A 179 15.73 -6.20 3.57
CA LEU A 179 15.97 -4.75 3.56
C LEU A 179 17.33 -4.37 4.12
N ALA A 180 17.78 -5.04 5.19
CA ALA A 180 19.13 -4.81 5.71
C ALA A 180 20.20 -5.13 4.63
N GLY A 181 20.04 -6.24 3.92
CA GLY A 181 20.91 -6.59 2.79
C GLY A 181 20.84 -5.56 1.65
N LEU A 182 19.62 -5.15 1.27
CA LEU A 182 19.40 -4.15 0.22
C LEU A 182 20.05 -2.81 0.54
N ILE A 183 20.07 -2.40 1.80
CA ILE A 183 20.73 -1.15 2.24
C ILE A 183 22.25 -1.31 2.25
N VAL A 184 22.78 -2.43 2.72
CA VAL A 184 24.23 -2.57 3.01
C VAL A 184 25.03 -3.12 1.82
N LEU A 185 24.50 -4.08 1.06
CA LEU A 185 25.22 -4.78 0.00
C LEU A 185 25.76 -3.87 -1.11
N PRO A 186 25.06 -2.82 -1.58
CA PRO A 186 25.61 -1.90 -2.57
C PRO A 186 26.94 -1.28 -2.15
N PHE A 187 27.04 -0.87 -0.88
CA PHE A 187 28.25 -0.26 -0.33
C PHE A 187 29.39 -1.27 -0.18
N LEU A 188 29.08 -2.50 0.24
CA LEU A 188 30.08 -3.57 0.35
C LEU A 188 30.59 -4.03 -1.01
N ARG A 189 29.75 -4.00 -2.05
CA ARG A 189 30.12 -4.40 -3.41
C ARG A 189 30.81 -3.30 -4.21
N GLY A 190 30.80 -2.06 -3.71
CA GLY A 190 31.36 -0.91 -4.42
C GLY A 190 30.57 -0.54 -5.69
N THR A 191 29.29 -0.92 -5.78
CA THR A 191 28.42 -0.60 -6.92
C THR A 191 27.73 0.77 -6.78
N VAL A 192 28.19 1.58 -5.84
CA VAL A 192 27.65 2.90 -5.53
C VAL A 192 28.29 3.95 -6.43
N SER A 193 27.47 4.80 -7.03
CA SER A 193 27.88 5.95 -7.83
C SER A 193 27.16 7.20 -7.36
N ALA A 194 27.93 8.22 -6.92
CA ALA A 194 27.37 9.51 -6.53
C ALA A 194 26.78 10.29 -7.73
N THR A 195 27.18 9.94 -8.96
CA THR A 195 26.66 10.55 -10.19
C THR A 195 25.17 10.25 -10.36
N ASN A 196 24.71 9.09 -9.91
CA ASN A 196 23.29 8.69 -9.98
C ASN A 196 22.38 9.59 -9.12
N LEU A 197 22.95 10.31 -8.16
CA LEU A 197 22.23 11.23 -7.30
C LEU A 197 22.03 12.61 -7.97
N GLN A 198 22.68 12.87 -9.10
CA GLN A 198 22.55 14.14 -9.81
C GLN A 198 21.32 14.15 -10.74
N PRO A 199 20.64 15.31 -10.90
CA PRO A 199 20.88 16.56 -10.17
C PRO A 199 20.49 16.46 -8.68
N MET A 200 21.27 17.08 -7.80
CA MET A 200 20.96 17.12 -6.37
C MET A 200 19.63 17.84 -6.09
N LEU A 201 19.48 19.04 -6.65
CA LEU A 201 18.28 19.85 -6.52
C LEU A 201 18.17 20.73 -7.76
N GLN A 202 17.00 20.74 -8.37
CA GLN A 202 16.68 21.60 -9.49
C GLN A 202 15.37 22.32 -9.19
N LEU A 203 15.50 23.60 -8.82
CA LEU A 203 14.36 24.42 -8.43
C LEU A 203 13.64 24.95 -9.67
N PRO A 204 12.31 25.18 -9.58
CA PRO A 204 11.55 25.80 -10.65
C PRO A 204 12.00 27.25 -10.95
N ASP A 205 12.09 27.60 -12.23
CA ASP A 205 12.58 28.92 -12.69
C ASP A 205 11.48 30.00 -12.74
N ASP A 206 10.20 29.61 -12.81
CA ASP A 206 9.07 30.55 -12.91
C ASP A 206 7.82 30.09 -12.13
N GLY A 207 6.79 30.94 -12.08
CA GLY A 207 5.57 30.68 -11.32
C GLY A 207 4.73 29.49 -11.84
N VAL A 208 4.78 29.21 -13.14
CA VAL A 208 4.07 28.06 -13.74
C VAL A 208 4.79 26.76 -13.32
N ALA A 209 6.11 26.76 -13.37
CA ALA A 209 6.95 25.66 -12.94
C ALA A 209 6.82 25.38 -11.43
N TRP A 210 6.65 26.42 -10.59
CA TRP A 210 6.32 26.23 -9.16
C TRP A 210 4.98 25.54 -8.94
N THR A 211 3.97 25.90 -9.74
CA THR A 211 2.65 25.25 -9.66
C THR A 211 2.76 23.77 -10.05
N ALA A 212 3.52 23.46 -11.10
CA ALA A 212 3.81 22.08 -11.50
C ALA A 212 4.56 21.31 -10.39
N PHE A 213 5.55 21.94 -9.77
CA PHE A 213 6.31 21.36 -8.65
C PHE A 213 5.39 20.98 -7.48
N PHE A 214 4.52 21.88 -7.02
CA PHE A 214 3.63 21.57 -5.90
C PHE A 214 2.60 20.49 -6.24
N ARG A 215 2.13 20.41 -7.49
CA ARG A 215 1.28 19.31 -7.95
C ARG A 215 2.03 17.97 -7.93
N ALA A 216 3.26 17.94 -8.45
CA ALA A 216 4.10 16.76 -8.45
C ALA A 216 4.45 16.32 -7.02
N LEU A 217 4.80 17.28 -6.15
CA LEU A 217 5.08 17.06 -4.74
C LEU A 217 3.86 16.49 -4.01
N GLY A 218 2.67 17.06 -4.20
CA GLY A 218 1.44 16.54 -3.62
C GLY A 218 1.15 15.10 -4.06
N ALA A 219 1.29 14.81 -5.34
CA ALA A 219 1.10 13.45 -5.88
C ALA A 219 2.17 12.46 -5.35
N ALA A 220 3.42 12.91 -5.17
CA ALA A 220 4.48 12.10 -4.58
C ALA A 220 4.24 11.85 -3.08
N MET A 221 3.77 12.85 -2.34
CA MET A 221 3.39 12.69 -0.93
C MET A 221 2.28 11.65 -0.76
N VAL A 222 1.26 11.66 -1.62
CA VAL A 222 0.21 10.63 -1.63
C VAL A 222 0.79 9.24 -1.89
N ALA A 223 1.76 9.13 -2.81
CA ALA A 223 2.45 7.86 -3.05
C ALA A 223 3.26 7.37 -1.83
N VAL A 224 3.87 8.29 -1.07
CA VAL A 224 4.69 7.99 0.12
C VAL A 224 3.86 7.71 1.37
N LEU A 225 2.64 8.24 1.47
CA LEU A 225 1.73 7.92 2.59
C LEU A 225 1.45 6.41 2.68
N TRP A 226 1.37 5.72 1.53
CA TRP A 226 1.16 4.28 1.49
C TRP A 226 2.25 3.46 2.20
N PRO A 227 3.56 3.61 1.87
CA PRO A 227 4.63 2.92 2.57
C PRO A 227 4.66 3.15 4.09
N TYR A 228 4.19 4.30 4.57
CA TYR A 228 4.17 4.64 5.99
C TYR A 228 2.90 4.21 6.72
N ASP A 229 1.89 3.69 6.01
CA ASP A 229 0.70 3.13 6.65
C ASP A 229 1.02 1.81 7.39
N GLY A 230 0.25 1.51 8.43
CA GLY A 230 0.34 0.24 9.16
C GLY A 230 0.66 0.36 10.65
N TRP A 231 1.12 1.53 11.12
CA TRP A 231 1.33 1.82 12.55
C TRP A 231 0.04 1.69 13.37
N ILE A 232 -1.11 1.91 12.72
CA ILE A 232 -2.45 1.82 13.31
C ILE A 232 -2.81 0.39 13.77
N ASN A 233 -2.12 -0.61 13.24
CA ASN A 233 -2.35 -2.03 13.57
C ASN A 233 -1.83 -2.40 14.97
N LEU A 234 -1.10 -1.51 15.67
CA LEU A 234 -0.74 -1.72 17.07
C LEU A 234 -1.95 -1.58 18.01
N GLY A 235 -2.90 -0.70 17.69
CA GLY A 235 -4.07 -0.44 18.53
C GLY A 235 -4.92 -1.70 18.84
N PRO A 236 -5.30 -2.50 17.82
CA PRO A 236 -6.05 -3.74 18.03
C PRO A 236 -5.37 -4.80 18.91
N VAL A 237 -4.06 -4.72 19.14
CA VAL A 237 -3.29 -5.64 19.99
C VAL A 237 -2.79 -4.98 21.28
N ALA A 238 -3.24 -3.75 21.57
CA ALA A 238 -2.81 -2.99 22.75
C ALA A 238 -3.18 -3.68 24.07
N GLU A 239 -4.29 -4.43 24.11
CA GLU A 239 -4.70 -5.22 25.28
C GLU A 239 -3.69 -6.31 25.65
N ASP A 240 -2.99 -6.85 24.65
CA ASP A 240 -2.03 -7.94 24.83
C ASP A 240 -0.64 -7.42 25.29
N ILE A 241 -0.44 -6.10 25.31
CA ILE A 241 0.84 -5.46 25.63
C ILE A 241 0.98 -5.24 27.14
N ARG A 242 2.14 -5.62 27.70
CA ARG A 242 2.54 -5.34 29.08
C ARG A 242 2.74 -3.84 29.26
N GLU A 243 2.25 -3.27 30.37
CA GLU A 243 2.31 -1.83 30.64
C GLU A 243 1.93 -0.95 29.42
N PRO A 244 0.71 -1.11 28.87
CA PRO A 244 0.35 -0.52 27.58
C PRO A 244 0.46 1.01 27.58
N MET A 245 0.18 1.67 28.71
CA MET A 245 0.35 3.11 28.89
C MET A 245 1.77 3.61 28.60
N LYS A 246 2.80 2.77 28.82
CA LYS A 246 4.20 3.13 28.55
C LYS A 246 4.68 2.52 27.24
N ASN A 247 4.34 1.26 26.99
CA ASN A 247 4.92 0.50 25.89
C ASN A 247 4.25 0.78 24.55
N VAL A 248 2.97 1.16 24.49
CA VAL A 248 2.33 1.55 23.22
C VAL A 248 2.96 2.82 22.64
N PRO A 249 3.09 3.95 23.39
CA PRO A 249 3.77 5.14 22.88
C PRO A 249 5.22 4.91 22.49
N ARG A 250 5.98 4.19 23.32
CA ARG A 250 7.38 3.87 23.03
C ARG A 250 7.51 3.00 21.78
N ALA A 251 6.64 2.00 21.62
CA ALA A 251 6.66 1.13 20.45
C ALA A 251 6.35 1.89 19.16
N MET A 252 5.38 2.81 19.18
CA MET A 252 5.05 3.65 18.02
C MET A 252 6.21 4.60 17.69
N ALA A 253 6.78 5.27 18.68
CA ALA A 253 7.91 6.18 18.51
C ALA A 253 9.14 5.48 17.92
N ILE A 254 9.59 4.40 18.56
CA ILE A 254 10.78 3.64 18.17
C ILE A 254 10.54 2.94 16.84
N GLY A 255 9.39 2.28 16.69
CA GLY A 255 9.08 1.48 15.51
C GLY A 255 8.97 2.34 14.26
N LEU A 256 8.25 3.45 14.32
CA LEU A 256 8.13 4.34 13.16
C LEU A 256 9.42 5.13 12.90
N GLY A 257 10.13 5.57 13.94
CA GLY A 257 11.47 6.17 13.79
C GLY A 257 12.44 5.23 13.06
N LEU A 258 12.44 3.94 13.42
CA LEU A 258 13.23 2.93 12.71
C LEU A 258 12.80 2.78 11.26
N VAL A 259 11.49 2.78 10.97
CA VAL A 259 10.99 2.71 9.59
C VAL A 259 11.44 3.91 8.76
N VAL A 260 11.39 5.13 9.30
CA VAL A 260 11.91 6.33 8.63
C VAL A 260 13.38 6.11 8.26
N LEU A 261 14.21 5.67 9.21
CA LEU A 261 15.64 5.41 8.94
C LEU A 261 15.85 4.33 7.87
N VAL A 262 15.08 3.24 7.93
CA VAL A 262 15.15 2.14 6.95
C VAL A 262 14.72 2.62 5.57
N TYR A 263 13.65 3.39 5.45
CA TYR A 263 13.17 3.90 4.16
C TYR A 263 14.11 4.94 3.57
N MET A 264 14.70 5.80 4.40
CA MET A 264 15.75 6.72 3.97
C MET A 264 16.98 5.97 3.47
N GLY A 265 17.42 4.96 4.22
CA GLY A 265 18.56 4.11 3.83
C GLY A 265 18.31 3.33 2.54
N ALA A 266 17.11 2.75 2.38
CA ALA A 266 16.75 1.98 1.19
C ALA A 266 16.68 2.85 -0.06
N ASN A 267 16.04 4.02 0.02
CA ASN A 267 16.00 4.98 -1.09
C ASN A 267 17.39 5.47 -1.47
N LEU A 268 18.24 5.80 -0.49
CA LEU A 268 19.63 6.16 -0.75
C LEU A 268 20.37 5.02 -1.47
N ALA A 269 20.22 3.78 -0.99
CA ALA A 269 20.84 2.61 -1.59
C ALA A 269 20.38 2.40 -3.04
N TYR A 270 19.07 2.54 -3.33
CA TYR A 270 18.55 2.45 -4.69
C TYR A 270 19.18 3.48 -5.61
N HIS A 271 19.18 4.74 -5.20
CA HIS A 271 19.69 5.87 -6.00
C HIS A 271 21.21 5.89 -6.10
N CYS A 272 21.91 5.24 -5.17
CA CYS A 272 23.34 5.01 -5.28
C CYS A 272 23.68 3.99 -6.36
N VAL A 273 22.80 3.04 -6.66
CA VAL A 273 23.05 1.98 -7.66
C VAL A 273 22.48 2.34 -9.03
N LEU A 274 21.30 2.95 -9.09
CA LEU A 274 20.59 3.29 -10.32
C LEU A 274 20.25 4.79 -10.40
N PRO A 275 20.28 5.39 -11.61
CA PRO A 275 19.85 6.77 -11.79
C PRO A 275 18.33 6.93 -11.62
N MET A 276 17.90 8.12 -11.17
CA MET A 276 16.48 8.46 -10.97
C MET A 276 15.60 8.19 -12.20
N SER A 277 16.14 8.39 -13.42
CA SER A 277 15.42 8.14 -14.67
C SER A 277 15.10 6.66 -14.89
N HIS A 278 15.99 5.75 -14.47
CA HIS A 278 15.75 4.31 -14.53
C HIS A 278 14.71 3.92 -13.49
N LEU A 279 14.88 4.39 -12.24
CA LEU A 279 13.97 4.08 -11.14
C LEU A 279 12.54 4.57 -11.43
N ALA A 280 12.38 5.72 -12.07
CA ALA A 280 11.10 6.29 -12.50
C ALA A 280 10.30 5.41 -13.49
N GLN A 281 10.97 4.50 -14.20
CA GLN A 281 10.36 3.60 -15.20
C GLN A 281 10.33 2.14 -14.74
N SER A 282 10.97 1.84 -13.62
CA SER A 282 11.08 0.47 -13.11
C SER A 282 9.77 0.01 -12.49
N GLU A 283 9.32 -1.19 -12.86
CA GLU A 283 8.22 -1.88 -12.19
C GLU A 283 8.70 -2.63 -10.94
N THR A 284 9.99 -3.00 -10.90
CA THR A 284 10.59 -3.88 -9.89
C THR A 284 11.93 -3.34 -9.38
N VAL A 285 11.93 -2.12 -8.82
CA VAL A 285 13.13 -1.38 -8.36
C VAL A 285 14.16 -2.22 -7.61
N ALA A 286 13.73 -3.04 -6.63
CA ALA A 286 14.64 -3.89 -5.88
C ALA A 286 15.31 -4.98 -6.73
N ALA A 287 14.60 -5.55 -7.71
CA ALA A 287 15.14 -6.54 -8.63
C ALA A 287 16.19 -5.91 -9.55
N ASP A 288 15.91 -4.72 -10.09
CA ASP A 288 16.86 -3.97 -10.93
C ASP A 288 18.17 -3.67 -10.19
N VAL A 289 18.08 -3.20 -8.95
CA VAL A 289 19.27 -2.89 -8.13
C VAL A 289 20.10 -4.15 -7.86
N PHE A 290 19.45 -5.28 -7.57
CA PHE A 290 20.16 -6.54 -7.40
C PHE A 290 20.67 -7.13 -8.71
N ALA A 291 20.03 -6.83 -9.85
CA ALA A 291 20.51 -7.20 -11.18
C ALA A 291 21.84 -6.52 -11.49
N VAL A 292 21.99 -5.24 -11.16
CA VAL A 292 23.28 -4.52 -11.29
C VAL A 292 24.36 -5.15 -10.41
N MET A 293 24.01 -5.55 -9.17
CA MET A 293 24.99 -6.10 -8.23
C MET A 293 25.38 -7.56 -8.50
N PHE A 294 24.45 -8.41 -8.95
CA PHE A 294 24.64 -9.86 -8.99
C PHE A 294 24.09 -10.53 -10.26
N GLY A 295 23.70 -9.74 -11.27
CA GLY A 295 23.10 -10.25 -12.50
C GLY A 295 21.70 -10.86 -12.28
N PRO A 296 21.24 -11.73 -13.20
CA PRO A 296 19.89 -12.31 -13.15
C PRO A 296 19.56 -13.03 -11.83
N VAL A 297 20.55 -13.71 -11.24
CA VAL A 297 20.38 -14.39 -9.94
C VAL A 297 20.06 -13.39 -8.84
N GLY A 298 20.69 -12.21 -8.85
CA GLY A 298 20.37 -11.12 -7.94
C GLY A 298 18.92 -10.67 -8.06
N ALA A 299 18.46 -10.43 -9.29
CA ALA A 299 17.09 -10.04 -9.58
C ALA A 299 16.08 -11.08 -9.02
N THR A 300 16.34 -12.38 -9.25
CA THR A 300 15.52 -13.47 -8.71
C THR A 300 15.48 -13.47 -7.17
N VAL A 301 16.64 -13.31 -6.50
CA VAL A 301 16.71 -13.27 -5.04
C VAL A 301 15.92 -12.08 -4.49
N ALA A 302 16.05 -10.90 -5.12
CA ALA A 302 15.31 -9.72 -4.73
C ALA A 302 13.80 -9.87 -4.97
N ALA A 303 13.40 -10.42 -6.11
CA ALA A 303 11.99 -10.69 -6.42
C ALA A 303 11.36 -11.61 -5.37
N ILE A 304 12.03 -12.71 -5.00
CA ILE A 304 11.55 -13.62 -3.94
C ILE A 304 11.47 -12.89 -2.59
N GLY A 305 12.50 -12.09 -2.24
CA GLY A 305 12.52 -11.32 -1.00
C GLY A 305 11.34 -10.34 -0.89
N VAL A 306 11.06 -9.61 -1.97
CA VAL A 306 9.93 -8.68 -2.03
C VAL A 306 8.60 -9.42 -2.05
N MET A 307 8.46 -10.54 -2.79
CA MET A 307 7.26 -11.38 -2.77
C MET A 307 6.92 -11.86 -1.36
N ILE A 308 7.90 -12.33 -0.59
CA ILE A 308 7.69 -12.74 0.80
C ILE A 308 7.20 -11.55 1.64
N SER A 309 7.76 -10.35 1.42
CA SER A 309 7.35 -9.13 2.11
C SER A 309 5.90 -8.74 1.80
N THR A 310 5.51 -8.69 0.51
CA THR A 310 4.18 -8.29 0.05
C THR A 310 3.12 -9.35 0.38
N PHE A 311 3.46 -10.63 0.29
CA PHE A 311 2.62 -11.73 0.75
C PHE A 311 2.37 -11.64 2.26
N GLY A 312 3.41 -11.37 3.05
CA GLY A 312 3.28 -11.12 4.48
C GLY A 312 2.39 -9.92 4.77
N ALA A 313 2.59 -8.78 4.11
CA ALA A 313 1.75 -7.60 4.29
C ALA A 313 0.28 -7.85 3.94
N THR A 314 0.00 -8.65 2.90
CA THR A 314 -1.35 -9.13 2.56
C THR A 314 -1.95 -9.89 3.74
N ASN A 315 -1.22 -10.87 4.28
CA ASN A 315 -1.67 -11.67 5.41
C ASN A 315 -1.90 -10.84 6.69
N SER A 316 -1.05 -9.85 6.98
CA SER A 316 -1.23 -8.92 8.11
C SER A 316 -2.61 -8.24 8.05
N ASN A 317 -2.97 -7.68 6.90
CA ASN A 317 -4.26 -7.00 6.70
C ASN A 317 -5.45 -7.96 6.75
N MET A 318 -5.26 -9.22 6.36
CA MET A 318 -6.28 -10.25 6.46
C MET A 318 -6.50 -10.77 7.87
N ILE A 319 -5.52 -10.58 8.76
CA ILE A 319 -5.63 -10.90 10.18
C ILE A 319 -6.29 -9.74 10.92
N THR A 320 -5.85 -8.51 10.69
CA THR A 320 -6.29 -7.35 11.49
C THR A 320 -7.68 -6.84 11.10
N GLY A 321 -8.01 -6.76 9.80
CA GLY A 321 -9.29 -6.25 9.32
C GLY A 321 -10.52 -6.93 9.93
N PRO A 322 -10.61 -8.28 9.91
CA PRO A 322 -11.78 -8.99 10.42
C PRO A 322 -12.10 -8.75 11.91
N ARG A 323 -11.09 -8.36 12.71
CA ARG A 323 -11.25 -8.00 14.12
C ARG A 323 -11.92 -6.65 14.32
N ILE A 324 -11.65 -5.69 13.44
CA ILE A 324 -12.31 -4.38 13.45
C ILE A 324 -13.79 -4.56 13.15
N TYR A 325 -14.14 -5.33 12.13
CA TYR A 325 -15.53 -5.57 11.74
C TYR A 325 -16.29 -6.38 12.81
N LEU A 326 -15.60 -7.29 13.50
CA LEU A 326 -16.13 -8.00 14.65
C LEU A 326 -16.48 -7.02 15.79
N ALA A 327 -15.62 -6.04 16.08
CA ALA A 327 -15.89 -5.02 17.11
C ALA A 327 -17.10 -4.15 16.75
N ILE A 328 -17.22 -3.72 15.49
CA ILE A 328 -18.39 -2.96 14.99
C ILE A 328 -19.68 -3.80 15.09
N ALA A 329 -19.60 -5.11 14.82
CA ALA A 329 -20.73 -6.02 14.92
C ALA A 329 -21.19 -6.23 16.36
N ARG A 330 -20.27 -6.27 17.33
CA ARG A 330 -20.57 -6.34 18.76
C ARG A 330 -21.26 -5.07 19.26
N ASP A 331 -20.98 -3.93 18.65
CA ASP A 331 -21.69 -2.68 18.89
C ASP A 331 -23.08 -2.64 18.23
N GLY A 332 -23.53 -3.69 17.54
CA GLY A 332 -24.86 -3.77 16.92
C GLY A 332 -25.08 -2.79 15.76
N LEU A 333 -24.01 -2.25 15.17
CA LEU A 333 -24.06 -1.30 14.06
C LEU A 333 -24.08 -1.99 12.68
N VAL A 334 -23.82 -3.29 12.65
CA VAL A 334 -23.89 -4.15 11.45
C VAL A 334 -24.64 -5.45 11.78
N PRO A 335 -25.05 -6.25 10.78
CA PRO A 335 -25.81 -7.48 11.02
C PRO A 335 -25.18 -8.43 12.06
N GLN A 336 -26.00 -8.93 12.98
CA GLN A 336 -25.57 -9.75 14.13
C GLN A 336 -24.90 -11.08 13.77
N TRP A 337 -24.99 -11.56 12.53
CA TRP A 337 -24.27 -12.76 12.12
C TRP A 337 -22.75 -12.51 12.02
N LEU A 338 -22.30 -11.28 11.79
CA LEU A 338 -20.88 -10.94 11.70
C LEU A 338 -20.13 -11.07 13.03
N GLN A 339 -20.83 -10.96 14.17
CA GLN A 339 -20.21 -11.15 15.48
C GLN A 339 -20.01 -12.62 15.88
N ARG A 340 -20.50 -13.58 15.07
CA ARG A 340 -20.37 -15.02 15.37
C ARG A 340 -18.94 -15.51 15.20
N ILE A 341 -18.42 -16.18 16.22
CA ILE A 341 -17.13 -16.88 16.19
C ILE A 341 -17.37 -18.32 15.74
N HIS A 342 -16.48 -18.86 14.90
CA HIS A 342 -16.59 -20.23 14.41
C HIS A 342 -16.48 -21.25 15.56
N PRO A 343 -17.43 -22.18 15.75
CA PRO A 343 -17.45 -23.10 16.91
C PRO A 343 -16.20 -23.97 17.05
N ARG A 344 -15.70 -24.52 15.93
CA ARG A 344 -14.49 -25.37 15.89
C ARG A 344 -13.18 -24.59 15.91
N TYR A 345 -13.01 -23.62 15.00
CA TYR A 345 -11.74 -22.92 14.78
C TYR A 345 -11.52 -21.72 15.70
N ARG A 346 -12.56 -21.24 16.38
CA ARG A 346 -12.52 -20.04 17.24
C ARG A 346 -12.00 -18.78 16.51
N THR A 347 -12.31 -18.67 15.22
CA THR A 347 -11.93 -17.55 14.35
C THR A 347 -13.15 -16.71 13.98
N PRO A 348 -12.98 -15.42 13.62
CA PRO A 348 -14.05 -14.57 13.12
C PRO A 348 -14.35 -14.89 11.64
N ALA A 349 -14.79 -16.13 11.39
CA ALA A 349 -14.98 -16.71 10.07
C ALA A 349 -15.83 -15.84 9.12
N ASN A 350 -16.91 -15.27 9.65
CA ASN A 350 -17.87 -14.49 8.85
C ASN A 350 -17.26 -13.19 8.33
N THR A 351 -16.50 -12.48 9.15
CA THR A 351 -15.83 -11.23 8.73
C THR A 351 -14.62 -11.51 7.83
N ILE A 352 -13.92 -12.64 8.02
CA ILE A 352 -12.87 -13.10 7.10
C ILE A 352 -13.45 -13.36 5.71
N VAL A 353 -14.53 -14.15 5.62
CA VAL A 353 -15.18 -14.47 4.34
C VAL A 353 -15.71 -13.21 3.67
N LEU A 354 -16.35 -12.31 4.42
CA LEU A 354 -16.88 -11.07 3.88
C LEU A 354 -15.76 -10.18 3.30
N GLN A 355 -14.65 -10.01 4.03
CA GLN A 355 -13.48 -9.26 3.54
C GLN A 355 -12.88 -9.92 2.29
N ALA A 356 -12.77 -11.25 2.27
CA ALA A 356 -12.25 -12.00 1.14
C ALA A 356 -13.11 -11.82 -0.12
N VAL A 357 -14.43 -11.98 0.01
CA VAL A 357 -15.39 -11.81 -1.10
C VAL A 357 -15.33 -10.41 -1.67
N TRP A 358 -15.32 -9.38 -0.82
CA TRP A 358 -15.24 -8.00 -1.30
C TRP A 358 -13.87 -7.70 -1.95
N THR A 359 -12.77 -8.21 -1.37
CA THR A 359 -11.44 -8.08 -1.98
C THR A 359 -11.37 -8.74 -3.35
N ILE A 360 -11.91 -9.95 -3.49
CA ILE A 360 -11.99 -10.67 -4.78
C ILE A 360 -12.79 -9.84 -5.79
N PHE A 361 -13.94 -9.30 -5.38
CA PHE A 361 -14.74 -8.42 -6.22
C PHE A 361 -13.93 -7.21 -6.69
N LEU A 362 -13.22 -6.52 -5.79
CA LEU A 362 -12.38 -5.37 -6.16
C LEU A 362 -11.25 -5.76 -7.12
N VAL A 363 -10.55 -6.88 -6.86
CA VAL A 363 -9.47 -7.35 -7.75
C VAL A 363 -10.01 -7.66 -9.14
N VAL A 364 -11.16 -8.33 -9.25
CA VAL A 364 -11.81 -8.60 -10.55
C VAL A 364 -12.26 -7.30 -11.22
N LEU A 365 -12.93 -6.43 -10.47
CA LEU A 365 -13.41 -5.14 -10.97
C LEU A 365 -12.27 -4.34 -11.59
N PHE A 366 -11.17 -4.14 -10.86
CA PHE A 366 -10.01 -3.38 -11.33
C PHE A 366 -9.12 -4.14 -12.33
N SER A 367 -9.26 -5.46 -12.46
CA SER A 367 -8.58 -6.22 -13.53
C SER A 367 -9.32 -6.13 -14.86
N VAL A 368 -10.64 -5.95 -14.82
CA VAL A 368 -11.50 -5.82 -16.02
C VAL A 368 -11.67 -4.36 -16.40
N TRP A 369 -11.72 -3.46 -15.41
CA TRP A 369 -11.83 -2.03 -15.60
C TRP A 369 -10.45 -1.43 -15.80
N ASP A 370 -10.12 -1.11 -17.06
CA ASP A 370 -8.97 -0.28 -17.40
C ASP A 370 -9.41 1.20 -17.47
N PRO A 371 -9.13 2.02 -16.45
CA PRO A 371 -9.47 3.45 -16.46
C PRO A 371 -8.68 4.25 -17.50
N ASN A 372 -7.63 3.67 -18.09
CA ASN A 372 -6.82 4.29 -19.14
C ASN A 372 -7.01 3.63 -20.51
N ALA A 373 -7.97 2.70 -20.65
CA ALA A 373 -8.31 2.16 -21.95
C ALA A 373 -8.78 3.32 -22.85
N PRO A 374 -8.25 3.45 -24.07
CA PRO A 374 -8.67 4.51 -24.98
C PRO A 374 -10.19 4.45 -25.16
N GLU A 375 -10.87 5.60 -25.00
CA GLU A 375 -12.34 5.75 -25.06
C GLU A 375 -12.99 5.12 -26.31
N GLU A 376 -12.21 4.85 -27.36
CA GLU A 376 -12.66 4.16 -28.58
C GLU A 376 -13.19 2.74 -28.33
N LEU A 377 -12.74 2.04 -27.30
CA LEU A 377 -13.22 0.68 -26.97
C LEU A 377 -14.54 0.65 -26.18
N VAL A 378 -15.05 1.82 -25.77
CA VAL A 378 -16.24 1.95 -24.91
C VAL A 378 -17.48 2.45 -25.68
N ARG A 379 -17.34 2.82 -26.96
CA ARG A 379 -18.52 3.22 -27.76
C ARG A 379 -19.39 2.00 -28.07
N PRO A 380 -20.72 2.03 -27.80
CA PRO A 380 -21.62 0.99 -28.28
C PRO A 380 -21.62 0.97 -29.82
N PRO A 381 -21.77 -0.21 -30.45
CA PRO A 381 -21.64 -0.40 -31.90
C PRO A 381 -22.56 0.50 -32.74
N GLU A 382 -23.63 1.03 -32.15
CA GLU A 382 -24.56 1.95 -32.81
C GLU A 382 -23.92 3.31 -33.13
N ALA A 383 -22.99 3.82 -32.31
CA ALA A 383 -22.34 5.11 -32.55
C ALA A 383 -21.38 5.06 -33.75
N VAL A 384 -20.68 3.93 -33.92
CA VAL A 384 -19.79 3.68 -35.08
C VAL A 384 -20.60 3.47 -36.36
N ALA A 385 -21.78 2.84 -36.26
CA ALA A 385 -22.69 2.68 -37.40
C ALA A 385 -23.29 4.00 -37.89
N ILE A 386 -23.60 4.95 -36.98
CA ILE A 386 -24.13 6.27 -37.34
C ILE A 386 -23.05 7.15 -38.01
N GLU A 387 -21.80 7.11 -37.54
CA GLU A 387 -20.68 7.82 -38.19
C GLU A 387 -20.31 7.20 -39.55
N ALA A 388 -20.35 5.87 -39.68
CA ALA A 388 -20.14 5.20 -40.97
C ALA A 388 -21.25 5.53 -41.99
N ALA A 389 -22.51 5.57 -41.56
CA ALA A 389 -23.63 5.98 -42.42
C ALA A 389 -23.57 7.48 -42.80
N ALA A 390 -23.09 8.34 -41.90
CA ALA A 390 -22.88 9.75 -42.20
C ALA A 390 -21.74 9.96 -43.22
N ALA A 391 -20.66 9.16 -43.13
CA ALA A 391 -19.54 9.21 -44.07
C ALA A 391 -19.92 8.74 -45.48
N GLU A 392 -20.80 7.74 -45.62
CA GLU A 392 -21.33 7.32 -46.94
C GLU A 392 -22.24 8.37 -47.56
N SER A 393 -23.05 9.08 -46.76
CA SER A 393 -23.93 10.15 -47.27
C SER A 393 -23.19 11.43 -47.72
N GLY A 394 -21.97 11.66 -47.20
CA GLY A 394 -21.13 12.81 -47.57
C GLY A 394 -20.41 12.65 -48.92
N GLY A 395 -20.22 11.42 -49.39
CA GLY A 395 -19.50 11.11 -50.63
C GLY A 395 -20.27 11.43 -51.92
N GLU A 396 -21.61 11.46 -51.88
CA GLU A 396 -22.44 11.69 -53.07
C GLU A 396 -22.53 13.16 -53.51
N THR A 397 -22.13 14.12 -52.66
CA THR A 397 -22.21 15.56 -53.02
C THR A 397 -20.95 16.11 -53.71
N ALA A 398 -19.84 15.37 -53.70
CA ALA A 398 -18.58 15.83 -54.28
C ALA A 398 -18.42 15.52 -55.78
N ASN A 399 -19.27 14.68 -56.37
CA ASN A 399 -19.12 14.21 -57.76
C ASN A 399 -19.96 14.99 -58.79
N ALA A 400 -20.64 16.06 -58.39
CA ALA A 400 -21.49 16.88 -59.28
C ALA A 400 -20.87 18.23 -59.72
N ALA A 401 -19.67 18.58 -59.25
CA ALA A 401 -19.04 19.88 -59.52
C ALA A 401 -17.85 19.83 -60.49
N GLY A 402 -17.69 18.73 -61.24
CA GLY A 402 -16.49 18.45 -62.04
C GLY A 402 -16.72 18.17 -63.52
N VAL A 403 -17.71 18.80 -64.18
CA VAL A 403 -17.85 18.76 -65.65
C VAL A 403 -18.52 20.05 -66.16
N GLU A 404 -17.72 21.10 -66.42
CA GLU A 404 -18.02 22.28 -67.27
C GLU A 404 -16.83 23.25 -67.08
N GLY A 405 -16.01 23.69 -68.02
CA GLY A 405 -15.79 23.43 -69.44
C GLY A 405 -14.63 24.36 -69.85
N GLU A 406 -13.63 23.81 -70.53
CA GLU A 406 -12.57 24.57 -71.22
C GLU A 406 -13.16 25.40 -72.37
N ALA A 407 -12.76 26.68 -72.52
CA ALA A 407 -12.56 27.32 -73.83
C ALA A 407 -11.95 28.73 -73.74
N GLY A 408 -10.77 28.89 -74.35
CA GLY A 408 -10.22 30.17 -74.87
C GLY A 408 -9.57 31.08 -73.82
N GLY A 409 -8.38 31.66 -74.02
CA GLY A 409 -7.55 31.82 -75.21
C GLY A 409 -6.70 33.07 -75.00
N SER A 410 -5.38 32.90 -75.16
CA SER A 410 -4.38 33.90 -75.58
C SER A 410 -4.19 35.25 -74.82
N HIS A 411 -2.89 35.57 -74.71
CA HIS A 411 -2.25 36.89 -74.79
C HIS A 411 -1.93 37.70 -73.52
N SER A 412 -0.63 37.64 -73.21
CA SER A 412 0.36 38.74 -73.20
C SER A 412 0.57 39.60 -71.95
N GLN A 413 1.85 39.59 -71.56
CA GLN A 413 2.70 40.71 -71.10
C GLN A 413 2.44 41.36 -69.74
N GLY A 414 3.54 41.48 -68.99
CA GLY A 414 3.69 42.32 -67.81
C GLY A 414 4.66 41.72 -66.82
#